data_AF-A0A8J4SF72-F1
#
_entry.id   AF-A0A8J4SF72-F1
#
_cell.length_a   1.000
_cell.length_b   1.000
_cell.length_c   1.000
_cell.angle_alpha   90.00
_cell.angle_beta   90.00
_cell.angle_gamma   90.00
#
_symmetry.space_group_name_H-M   'P 1'
#
loop_
_entity.id
_entity.type
_entity.pdbx_description
1 polymer ?
#
loop_
_entity_poly.entity_id
_entity_poly.type
_entity_poly.pdbx_seq_one_letter_code
_entity_poly.pdbx_strand_id
1 'polypeptide(L)'
;MLLPPWGWMFVIAPAAGFGFGMIEAVIGTIIIAAIKDNTAVAMSRLEVLFGIGAMVMPLIASGLISAGYWRMSFLVVAVCAAMTFIFWAKSSFGELDSELSRRSSGQTSGHAPAAESPDGTNSPGIKPTRSTYQGRNLALLSLFVLFFFLYVGTEMSLANFMPAILIEKMNMKEAGAALSVTCFWIAMSIGRLFAGYIAERFQYRVYVLYSCLAAVVLLMIFPFTNQIWSAFLIILLLGLALSGVFSIALVFASKMLPGTEESTPSILIASGGVGGAILPLVTGWSLDHLEVNHHFLRYRRILDMSFQKRIDHVGIAVRDLETTLRFYTEIVGLELKDRVTHTNGVIQLAFLGFNGSDETEIELIQGYSDKLPSEGTVHHFAIHVDDLESEYNRIKETEAEFIDGEIITLPNGYRYFFIYGPEKEWIEFFQR
;
A
#
# COMPACT_ATOMS: atom_id res chain seq x y z
N MET A 1 1.96 -13.75 -20.12
CA MET A 1 2.95 -13.99 -19.05
C MET A 1 2.18 -14.27 -17.77
N LEU A 2 2.32 -15.49 -17.21
CA LEU A 2 1.60 -15.94 -16.02
C LEU A 2 1.90 -15.02 -14.84
N LEU A 3 0.90 -14.26 -14.39
CA LEU A 3 0.95 -13.66 -13.07
C LEU A 3 0.85 -14.82 -12.07
N PRO A 4 1.82 -14.97 -11.14
CA PRO A 4 1.65 -15.94 -10.07
C PRO A 4 0.34 -15.59 -9.34
N PRO A 5 -0.49 -16.59 -9.00
CA PRO A 5 -1.70 -16.36 -8.22
C PRO A 5 -1.40 -15.51 -6.99
N TRP A 6 -2.33 -14.62 -6.61
CA TRP A 6 -2.17 -13.73 -5.46
C TRP A 6 -1.72 -14.46 -4.18
N GLY A 7 -2.15 -15.72 -4.01
CA GLY A 7 -1.74 -16.58 -2.92
C GLY A 7 -0.22 -16.70 -2.70
N TRP A 8 0.59 -16.58 -3.76
CA TRP A 8 2.05 -16.59 -3.65
C TRP A 8 2.61 -15.39 -2.88
N MET A 9 1.91 -14.27 -2.86
CA MET A 9 2.34 -13.09 -2.09
C MET A 9 2.36 -13.38 -0.58
N PHE A 10 1.49 -14.27 -0.09
CA PHE A 10 1.51 -14.71 1.32
C PHE A 10 2.76 -15.50 1.70
N VAL A 11 3.53 -16.01 0.73
CA VAL A 11 4.79 -16.71 0.96
C VAL A 11 5.98 -15.80 0.67
N ILE A 12 5.93 -15.09 -0.46
CA ILE A 12 7.02 -14.24 -0.93
C ILE A 12 7.22 -13.04 0.00
N ALA A 13 6.14 -12.37 0.43
CA ALA A 13 6.27 -11.18 1.27
C ALA A 13 6.87 -11.47 2.65
N PRO A 14 6.45 -12.52 3.39
CA PRO A 14 7.13 -12.89 4.64
C PRO A 14 8.58 -13.33 4.43
N ALA A 15 8.89 -14.06 3.36
CA ALA A 15 10.26 -14.46 3.06
C ALA A 15 11.17 -13.26 2.77
N ALA A 16 10.68 -12.29 1.98
CA ALA A 16 11.38 -11.04 1.72
C ALA A 16 11.55 -10.20 3.00
N GLY A 17 10.50 -10.12 3.84
CA GLY A 17 10.54 -9.43 5.13
C GLY A 17 11.56 -10.05 6.10
N PHE A 18 11.63 -11.38 6.15
CA PHE A 18 12.64 -12.09 6.94
C PHE A 18 14.07 -11.77 6.47
N GLY A 19 14.31 -11.77 5.15
CA GLY A 19 15.59 -11.37 4.57
C GLY A 19 15.97 -9.93 4.90
N PHE A 20 15.02 -9.00 4.75
CA PHE A 20 15.20 -7.58 5.08
C PHE A 20 15.57 -7.39 6.56
N GLY A 21 14.82 -8.00 7.48
CA GLY A 21 15.07 -7.90 8.92
C GLY A 21 16.43 -8.47 9.35
N MET A 22 16.90 -9.55 8.73
CA MET A 22 18.24 -10.08 8.98
C MET A 22 19.33 -9.11 8.55
N ILE A 23 19.22 -8.57 7.33
CA ILE A 23 20.23 -7.65 6.78
C ILE A 23 20.34 -6.40 7.67
N GLU A 24 19.23 -5.80 8.03
CA GLU A 24 19.20 -4.58 8.83
C GLU A 24 19.78 -4.79 10.23
N ALA A 25 19.36 -5.86 10.93
CA ALA A 25 19.87 -6.18 12.25
C ALA A 25 21.38 -6.48 12.25
N VAL A 26 21.86 -7.22 11.25
CA VAL A 26 23.28 -7.57 11.13
C VAL A 26 24.12 -6.34 10.81
N ILE A 27 23.75 -5.54 9.81
CA ILE A 27 24.51 -4.33 9.45
C ILE A 27 24.55 -3.34 10.61
N GLY A 28 23.40 -3.09 11.25
CA GLY A 28 23.33 -2.18 12.40
C GLY A 28 24.23 -2.61 13.54
N THR A 29 24.25 -3.90 13.86
CA THR A 29 25.11 -4.48 14.89
C THR A 29 26.59 -4.38 14.52
N ILE A 30 26.96 -4.69 13.27
CA ILE A 30 28.34 -4.59 12.78
C ILE A 30 28.86 -3.16 12.92
N ILE A 31 28.07 -2.15 12.50
CA ILE A 31 28.50 -0.75 12.59
C ILE A 31 28.72 -0.33 14.05
N ILE A 32 27.80 -0.70 14.95
CA ILE A 32 27.92 -0.39 16.38
C ILE A 32 29.14 -1.07 17.01
N ALA A 33 29.43 -2.32 16.64
CA ALA A 33 30.56 -3.07 17.16
C ALA A 33 31.92 -2.62 16.56
N ALA A 34 31.95 -2.28 15.28
CA ALA A 34 33.17 -1.94 14.55
C ALA A 34 33.63 -0.49 14.76
N ILE A 35 32.70 0.46 14.89
CA ILE A 35 33.00 1.89 14.93
C ILE A 35 32.86 2.43 16.35
N LYS A 36 34.00 2.68 17.00
CA LYS A 36 34.06 3.20 18.38
C LYS A 36 33.89 4.71 18.47
N ASP A 37 34.41 5.45 17.50
CA ASP A 37 34.35 6.91 17.45
C ASP A 37 33.32 7.38 16.42
N ASN A 38 32.53 8.38 16.75
CA ASN A 38 31.49 8.94 15.88
C ASN A 38 30.50 7.88 15.35
N THR A 39 30.18 6.87 16.16
CA THR A 39 29.24 5.78 15.80
C THR A 39 27.90 6.34 15.30
N ALA A 40 27.41 7.44 15.88
CA ALA A 40 26.16 8.06 15.44
C ALA A 40 26.27 8.67 14.03
N VAL A 41 27.43 9.23 13.67
CA VAL A 41 27.68 9.74 12.31
C VAL A 41 27.72 8.59 11.31
N ALA A 42 28.40 7.49 11.64
CA ALA A 42 28.48 6.34 10.76
C ALA A 42 27.11 5.69 10.54
N MET A 43 26.34 5.47 11.61
CA MET A 43 24.97 4.95 11.52
C MET A 43 24.06 5.90 10.73
N SER A 44 24.14 7.20 10.99
CA SER A 44 23.33 8.19 10.28
C SER A 44 23.65 8.24 8.77
N ARG A 45 24.90 8.04 8.37
CA ARG A 45 25.30 7.98 6.95
C ARG A 45 24.83 6.71 6.26
N LEU A 46 24.85 5.56 6.94
CA LEU A 46 24.27 4.33 6.41
C LEU A 46 22.79 4.55 6.07
N GLU A 47 22.06 5.20 6.97
CA GLU A 47 20.65 5.53 6.79
C GLU A 47 20.38 6.53 5.65
N VAL A 48 21.37 7.35 5.25
CA VAL A 48 21.23 8.19 4.04
C VAL A 48 21.11 7.31 2.79
N LEU A 49 21.92 6.24 2.69
CA LEU A 49 21.86 5.32 1.54
C LEU A 49 20.53 4.57 1.47
N PHE A 50 19.99 4.18 2.63
CA PHE A 50 18.63 3.65 2.71
C PHE A 50 17.59 4.64 2.14
N GLY A 51 17.64 5.90 2.58
CA GLY A 51 16.72 6.95 2.12
C GLY A 51 16.84 7.23 0.61
N ILE A 52 18.05 7.18 0.04
CA ILE A 52 18.25 7.27 -1.41
C ILE A 52 17.56 6.12 -2.14
N GLY A 53 17.72 4.88 -1.66
CA GLY A 53 17.04 3.72 -2.23
C GLY A 53 15.51 3.85 -2.17
N ALA A 54 14.99 4.26 -1.01
CA ALA A 54 13.56 4.48 -0.78
C ALA A 54 12.97 5.57 -1.67
N MET A 55 13.77 6.55 -2.11
CA MET A 55 13.35 7.60 -3.05
C MET A 55 13.46 7.17 -4.52
N VAL A 56 14.55 6.49 -4.89
CA VAL A 56 14.84 6.14 -6.30
C VAL A 56 13.87 5.08 -6.81
N MET A 57 13.50 4.09 -5.99
CA MET A 57 12.65 2.99 -6.44
C MET A 57 11.23 3.44 -6.82
N PRO A 58 10.51 4.29 -6.03
CA PRO A 58 9.22 4.85 -6.46
C PRO A 58 9.30 5.66 -7.74
N LEU A 59 10.40 6.38 -8.01
CA LEU A 59 10.57 7.13 -9.26
C LEU A 59 10.69 6.20 -10.46
N ILE A 60 11.50 5.13 -10.34
CA ILE A 60 11.62 4.10 -11.38
C ILE A 60 10.28 3.39 -11.60
N ALA A 61 9.63 2.95 -10.51
CA ALA A 61 8.35 2.27 -10.57
C ALA A 61 7.25 3.15 -11.19
N SER A 62 7.19 4.44 -10.81
CA SER A 62 6.25 5.41 -11.37
C SER A 62 6.45 5.60 -12.87
N GLY A 63 7.70 5.74 -13.34
CA GLY A 63 8.01 5.80 -14.78
C GLY A 63 7.56 4.56 -15.54
N LEU A 64 7.79 3.36 -14.98
CA LEU A 64 7.37 2.09 -15.58
C LEU A 64 5.85 1.93 -15.60
N ILE A 65 5.15 2.36 -14.55
CA ILE A 65 3.68 2.35 -14.47
C ILE A 65 3.09 3.29 -15.53
N SER A 66 3.59 4.52 -15.62
CA SER A 66 3.15 5.52 -16.61
C SER A 66 3.32 5.03 -18.05
N ALA A 67 4.39 4.28 -18.33
CA ALA A 67 4.65 3.68 -19.64
C ALA A 67 3.88 2.37 -19.91
N GLY A 68 3.04 1.89 -18.98
CA GLY A 68 2.29 0.63 -19.11
C GLY A 68 3.11 -0.64 -18.81
N TYR A 69 4.38 -0.51 -18.42
CA TYR A 69 5.31 -1.62 -18.14
C TYR A 69 5.52 -1.88 -16.65
N TRP A 70 4.50 -1.67 -15.81
CA TRP A 70 4.60 -1.80 -14.34
C TRP A 70 5.21 -3.13 -13.85
N ARG A 71 5.03 -4.22 -14.62
CA ARG A 71 5.59 -5.55 -14.30
C ARG A 71 7.12 -5.55 -14.25
N MET A 72 7.77 -4.68 -15.03
CA MET A 72 9.23 -4.59 -15.06
C MET A 72 9.81 -4.08 -13.73
N SER A 73 9.01 -3.42 -12.89
CA SER A 73 9.45 -2.97 -11.56
C SER A 73 9.92 -4.15 -10.70
N PHE A 74 9.27 -5.31 -10.79
CA PHE A 74 9.69 -6.51 -10.06
C PHE A 74 11.01 -7.07 -10.58
N LEU A 75 11.25 -7.01 -11.89
CA LEU A 75 12.51 -7.44 -12.48
C LEU A 75 13.67 -6.53 -12.05
N VAL A 76 13.45 -5.22 -12.00
CA VAL A 76 14.44 -4.26 -11.49
C VAL A 76 14.81 -4.60 -10.04
N VAL A 77 13.82 -4.84 -9.17
CA VAL A 77 14.05 -5.25 -7.78
C VAL A 77 14.83 -6.57 -7.71
N ALA A 78 14.48 -7.56 -8.53
CA ALA A 78 15.18 -8.85 -8.57
C ALA A 78 16.66 -8.71 -8.99
N VAL A 79 16.95 -7.87 -10.00
CA VAL A 79 18.33 -7.59 -10.44
C VAL A 79 19.11 -6.87 -9.34
N CYS A 80 18.51 -5.86 -8.69
CA CYS A 80 19.12 -5.20 -7.55
C CYS A 80 19.45 -6.18 -6.41
N ALA A 81 18.51 -7.05 -6.04
CA ALA A 81 18.72 -8.07 -5.02
C ALA A 81 19.83 -9.06 -5.41
N ALA A 82 19.90 -9.48 -6.67
CA ALA A 82 20.97 -10.36 -7.17
C ALA A 82 22.35 -9.68 -7.15
N MET A 83 22.43 -8.40 -7.53
CA MET A 83 23.66 -7.61 -7.44
C MET A 83 24.12 -7.49 -5.98
N THR A 84 23.20 -7.18 -5.06
CA THR A 84 23.49 -7.14 -3.62
C THR A 84 23.98 -8.50 -3.13
N PHE A 85 23.31 -9.61 -3.49
CA PHE A 85 23.75 -10.96 -3.13
C PHE A 85 25.18 -11.25 -3.61
N ILE A 86 25.50 -10.97 -4.87
CA ILE A 86 26.84 -11.19 -5.43
C ILE A 86 27.88 -10.33 -4.70
N PHE A 87 27.54 -9.07 -4.41
CA PHE A 87 28.42 -8.17 -3.67
C PHE A 87 28.71 -8.72 -2.28
N TRP A 88 27.69 -9.14 -1.52
CA TRP A 88 27.87 -9.71 -0.18
C TRP A 88 28.58 -11.06 -0.19
N ALA A 89 28.32 -11.91 -1.19
CA ALA A 89 28.99 -13.21 -1.31
C ALA A 89 30.48 -13.09 -1.63
N LYS A 90 30.92 -11.99 -2.26
CA LYS A 90 32.30 -11.76 -2.66
C LYS A 90 33.07 -10.75 -1.80
N SER A 91 32.36 -9.92 -1.02
CA SER A 91 32.98 -8.91 -0.19
C SER A 91 33.53 -9.54 1.09
N SER A 92 34.69 -9.04 1.54
CA SER A 92 35.32 -9.41 2.81
C SER A 92 35.39 -8.16 3.67
N PHE A 93 35.03 -8.26 4.95
CA PHE A 93 35.16 -7.18 5.93
C PHE A 93 36.59 -7.06 6.50
N GLY A 94 37.55 -7.84 5.96
CA GLY A 94 38.97 -7.72 6.28
C GLY A 94 39.25 -8.19 7.70
N GLU A 95 39.78 -7.32 8.55
CA GLU A 95 40.09 -7.66 9.96
C GLU A 95 38.85 -8.13 10.74
N LEU A 96 37.66 -7.62 10.38
CA LEU A 96 36.40 -8.04 10.99
C LEU A 96 35.97 -9.46 10.59
N ASP A 97 36.43 -10.00 9.45
CA ASP A 97 36.07 -11.37 9.04
C ASP A 97 36.59 -12.39 10.05
N SER A 98 37.76 -12.13 10.64
CA SER A 98 38.35 -12.99 11.67
C SER A 98 37.55 -12.96 12.98
N GLU A 99 37.03 -11.80 13.38
CA GLU A 99 36.22 -11.65 14.60
C GLU A 99 34.80 -12.19 14.41
N LEU A 100 34.20 -12.01 13.23
CA LEU A 100 32.91 -12.59 12.84
C LEU A 100 32.98 -14.13 12.74
N SER A 101 34.06 -14.66 12.15
CA SER A 101 34.28 -16.12 12.00
C SER A 101 34.62 -16.81 13.33
N ARG A 102 35.42 -16.17 14.19
CA ARG A 102 35.77 -16.69 15.52
C ARG A 102 34.53 -16.85 16.41
N ARG A 103 33.54 -15.97 16.28
CA ARG A 103 32.29 -16.02 17.03
C ARG A 103 31.30 -17.08 16.53
N SER A 104 31.27 -17.37 15.23
CA SER A 104 30.52 -18.49 14.63
C SER A 104 30.94 -19.85 15.20
N SER A 105 32.24 -20.05 15.46
CA SER A 105 32.79 -21.31 15.98
C SER A 105 32.53 -21.58 17.47
N GLY A 106 32.01 -20.61 18.23
CA GLY A 106 31.82 -20.73 19.69
C GLY A 106 30.51 -21.42 20.15
N GLN A 107 29.62 -21.81 19.22
CA GLN A 107 28.31 -22.39 19.55
C GLN A 107 27.90 -23.52 18.59
N THR A 108 28.82 -24.40 18.19
CA THR A 108 28.44 -25.68 17.55
C THR A 108 29.44 -26.78 17.93
N SER A 109 29.22 -27.39 19.09
CA SER A 109 29.77 -28.72 19.36
C SER A 109 28.72 -29.53 20.11
N GLY A 110 27.79 -30.08 19.33
CA GLY A 110 26.92 -31.16 19.78
C GLY A 110 27.73 -32.46 19.88
N HIS A 111 27.65 -33.08 21.05
CA HIS A 111 27.62 -34.53 21.28
C HIS A 111 28.49 -35.45 20.39
N ALA A 112 29.65 -35.87 20.93
CA ALA A 112 30.26 -37.17 20.69
C ALA A 112 30.91 -37.66 22.02
N PRO A 113 30.95 -38.99 22.30
CA PRO A 113 31.00 -39.52 23.66
C PRO A 113 32.37 -39.43 24.31
N ALA A 114 32.35 -39.39 25.65
CA ALA A 114 33.49 -39.29 26.53
C ALA A 114 34.61 -40.30 26.21
N ALA A 115 35.80 -39.77 25.95
CA ALA A 115 37.05 -40.46 26.22
C ALA A 115 37.72 -39.72 27.38
N GLU A 116 37.77 -40.39 28.54
CA GLU A 116 38.47 -39.92 29.73
C GLU A 116 39.95 -39.71 29.41
N SER A 117 40.49 -38.56 29.79
CA SER A 117 41.93 -38.38 29.98
C SER A 117 42.13 -37.56 31.26
N PRO A 118 42.87 -38.10 32.25
CA PRO A 118 43.04 -37.47 33.54
C PRO A 118 44.25 -36.54 33.47
N ASP A 119 44.02 -35.23 33.45
CA ASP A 119 44.96 -34.34 34.13
C ASP A 119 44.37 -32.96 34.37
N GLY A 120 44.56 -32.50 35.60
CA GLY A 120 43.97 -31.29 36.12
C GLY A 120 44.67 -30.04 35.61
N THR A 121 43.95 -29.22 34.86
CA THR A 121 44.17 -27.77 34.83
C THR A 121 42.82 -27.06 34.77
N ASN A 122 42.47 -26.38 35.86
CA ASN A 122 41.31 -25.50 35.94
C ASN A 122 41.48 -24.31 34.98
N SER A 123 40.98 -24.43 33.76
CA SER A 123 40.71 -23.26 32.91
C SER A 123 39.33 -22.71 33.29
N PRO A 124 39.17 -21.40 33.55
CA PRO A 124 37.87 -20.82 33.80
C PRO A 124 37.05 -20.89 32.51
N GLY A 125 36.11 -21.83 32.45
CA GLY A 125 35.18 -21.97 31.34
C GLY A 125 34.39 -20.67 31.17
N ILE A 126 34.53 -20.05 30.00
CA ILE A 126 33.67 -18.94 29.57
C ILE A 126 32.27 -19.53 29.40
N LYS A 127 31.43 -19.36 30.42
CA LYS A 127 29.99 -19.63 30.31
C LYS A 127 29.44 -18.70 29.22
N PRO A 128 28.59 -19.18 28.29
CA PRO A 128 27.88 -18.29 27.39
C PRO A 128 27.01 -17.40 28.26
N THR A 129 27.40 -16.14 28.41
CA THR A 129 26.58 -15.12 29.06
C THR A 129 25.37 -14.90 28.16
N ARG A 130 24.30 -15.67 28.40
CA ARG A 130 22.94 -15.20 28.12
C ARG A 130 22.81 -13.89 28.89
N SER A 131 23.08 -12.78 28.21
CA SER A 131 22.78 -11.45 28.72
C SER A 131 21.30 -11.43 29.06
N THR A 132 21.00 -11.68 30.32
CA THR A 132 19.65 -11.66 30.84
C THR A 132 19.49 -10.24 31.35
N TYR A 133 18.72 -9.43 30.62
CA TYR A 133 18.36 -8.10 31.08
C TYR A 133 17.70 -8.25 32.46
N GLN A 134 18.33 -7.70 33.51
CA GLN A 134 17.84 -7.81 34.88
C GLN A 134 17.60 -6.41 35.49
N GLY A 135 16.57 -6.32 36.32
CA GLY A 135 16.23 -5.11 37.08
C GLY A 135 16.07 -3.87 36.19
N ARG A 136 16.85 -2.83 36.47
CA ARG A 136 16.80 -1.53 35.77
C ARG A 136 17.08 -1.66 34.27
N ASN A 137 17.93 -2.59 33.85
CA ASN A 137 18.29 -2.74 32.44
C ASN A 137 17.14 -3.33 31.61
N LEU A 138 16.30 -4.19 32.22
CA LEU A 138 15.09 -4.67 31.57
C LEU A 138 14.06 -3.53 31.40
N ALA A 139 13.88 -2.70 32.43
CA ALA A 139 12.99 -1.55 32.33
C ALA A 139 13.44 -0.56 31.24
N LEU A 140 14.74 -0.28 31.15
CA LEU A 140 15.33 0.55 30.09
C LEU A 140 15.14 -0.07 28.71
N LEU A 141 15.39 -1.38 28.56
CA LEU A 141 15.15 -2.08 27.30
C LEU A 141 13.68 -1.98 26.89
N SER A 142 12.74 -2.26 27.79
CA SER A 142 11.30 -2.17 27.51
C SER A 142 10.87 -0.78 27.08
N LEU A 143 11.47 0.27 27.66
CA LEU A 143 11.23 1.65 27.24
C LEU A 143 11.71 1.88 25.80
N PHE A 144 12.91 1.41 25.45
CA PHE A 144 13.41 1.52 24.07
C PHE A 144 12.62 0.67 23.09
N VAL A 145 12.18 -0.53 23.48
CA VAL A 145 11.31 -1.39 22.66
C VAL A 145 10.00 -0.67 22.34
N LEU A 146 9.35 -0.08 23.35
CA LEU A 146 8.14 0.71 23.15
C LEU A 146 8.41 1.93 22.26
N PHE A 147 9.54 2.62 22.49
CA PHE A 147 9.95 3.76 21.69
C PHE A 147 10.12 3.41 20.21
N PHE A 148 10.87 2.35 19.88
CA PHE A 148 11.09 1.91 18.50
C PHE A 148 9.81 1.43 17.84
N PHE A 149 8.98 0.67 18.58
CA PHE A 149 7.65 0.27 18.12
C PHE A 149 6.81 1.48 17.72
N LEU A 150 6.71 2.49 18.59
CA LEU A 150 5.91 3.70 18.33
C LEU A 150 6.51 4.55 17.21
N TYR A 151 7.83 4.75 17.22
CA TYR A 151 8.52 5.60 16.26
C TYR A 151 8.42 5.03 14.84
N VAL A 152 8.87 3.79 14.62
CA VAL A 152 8.84 3.17 13.29
C VAL A 152 7.41 3.00 12.82
N GLY A 153 6.50 2.62 13.72
CA GLY A 153 5.08 2.54 13.37
C GLY A 153 4.48 3.89 12.96
N THR A 154 4.82 4.98 13.65
CA THR A 154 4.39 6.33 13.27
C THR A 154 4.97 6.74 11.92
N GLU A 155 6.27 6.52 11.71
CA GLU A 155 6.96 6.81 10.45
C GLU A 155 6.30 6.07 9.27
N MET A 156 6.05 4.78 9.41
CA MET A 156 5.40 3.96 8.39
C MET A 156 3.94 4.35 8.18
N SER A 157 3.19 4.67 9.24
CA SER A 157 1.81 5.18 9.11
C SER A 157 1.77 6.48 8.31
N LEU A 158 2.69 7.40 8.58
CA LEU A 158 2.78 8.63 7.82
C LEU A 158 3.11 8.36 6.36
N ALA A 159 4.16 7.58 6.07
CA ALA A 159 4.55 7.28 4.70
C ALA A 159 3.43 6.59 3.90
N ASN A 160 2.67 5.68 4.52
CA ASN A 160 1.62 4.93 3.84
C ASN A 160 0.35 5.75 3.59
N PHE A 161 -0.09 6.55 4.56
CA PHE A 161 -1.39 7.24 4.49
C PHE A 161 -1.30 8.70 4.07
N MET A 162 -0.12 9.30 4.05
CA MET A 162 0.07 10.70 3.67
C MET A 162 -0.46 11.04 2.26
N PRO A 163 -0.23 10.23 1.20
CA PRO A 163 -0.88 10.48 -0.09
C PRO A 163 -2.40 10.44 0.00
N ALA A 164 -2.96 9.43 0.67
CA ALA A 164 -4.41 9.28 0.83
C ALA A 164 -5.03 10.49 1.56
N ILE A 165 -4.39 10.97 2.63
CA ILE A 165 -4.82 12.16 3.37
C ILE A 165 -4.84 13.40 2.46
N LEU A 166 -3.84 13.58 1.59
CA LEU A 166 -3.79 14.73 0.67
C LEU A 166 -4.82 14.62 -0.47
N ILE A 167 -5.08 13.42 -0.97
CA ILE A 167 -6.13 13.17 -1.98
C ILE A 167 -7.48 13.51 -1.36
N GLU A 168 -7.80 12.91 -0.20
CA GLU A 168 -9.12 13.02 0.41
C GLU A 168 -9.39 14.41 0.98
N LYS A 169 -8.43 15.00 1.69
CA LYS A 169 -8.62 16.28 2.38
C LYS A 169 -8.42 17.50 1.48
N MET A 170 -7.50 17.41 0.50
CA MET A 170 -7.08 18.55 -0.31
C MET A 170 -7.40 18.41 -1.79
N ASN A 171 -8.13 17.35 -2.17
CA ASN A 171 -8.56 17.06 -3.55
C ASN A 171 -7.39 17.07 -4.54
N MET A 172 -6.24 16.55 -4.10
CA MET A 172 -5.04 16.44 -4.93
C MET A 172 -5.17 15.27 -5.91
N LYS A 173 -4.66 15.46 -7.13
CA LYS A 173 -4.49 14.35 -8.08
C LYS A 173 -3.51 13.32 -7.52
N GLU A 174 -3.73 12.04 -7.79
CA GLU A 174 -2.95 10.91 -7.28
C GLU A 174 -1.44 11.09 -7.44
N ALA A 175 -1.00 11.46 -8.66
CA ALA A 175 0.42 11.70 -8.95
C ALA A 175 1.02 12.83 -8.10
N GLY A 176 0.26 13.90 -7.84
CA GLY A 176 0.71 15.02 -7.02
C GLY A 176 0.77 14.65 -5.53
N ALA A 177 -0.19 13.86 -5.06
CA ALA A 177 -0.19 13.38 -3.68
C ALA A 177 0.95 12.39 -3.40
N ALA A 178 1.32 11.54 -4.35
CA ALA A 178 2.45 10.63 -4.23
C ALA A 178 3.80 11.36 -4.00
N LEU A 179 3.96 12.59 -4.50
CA LEU A 179 5.15 13.41 -4.27
C LEU A 179 5.38 13.75 -2.79
N SER A 180 4.33 13.72 -1.95
CA SER A 180 4.46 13.98 -0.52
C SER A 180 5.42 13.02 0.17
N VAL A 181 5.32 11.73 -0.14
CA VAL A 181 6.19 10.66 0.38
C VAL A 181 7.63 10.87 -0.11
N THR A 182 7.80 11.22 -1.38
CA THR A 182 9.11 11.57 -1.93
C THR A 182 9.72 12.78 -1.21
N CYS A 183 8.96 13.86 -1.00
CA CYS A 183 9.42 15.04 -0.26
C CYS A 183 9.80 14.68 1.18
N PHE A 184 9.01 13.85 1.85
CA PHE A 184 9.30 13.34 3.20
C PHE A 184 10.65 12.62 3.24
N TRP A 185 10.88 11.64 2.35
CA TRP A 185 12.13 10.88 2.30
C TRP A 185 13.34 11.71 1.87
N ILE A 186 13.16 12.70 0.98
CA ILE A 186 14.21 13.66 0.61
C ILE A 186 14.64 14.46 1.85
N ALA A 187 13.67 15.09 2.52
CA ALA A 187 13.93 15.87 3.71
C ALA A 187 14.60 15.03 4.80
N MET A 188 14.12 13.81 4.99
CA MET A 188 14.70 12.85 5.92
C MET A 188 16.16 12.51 5.58
N SER A 189 16.44 12.21 4.32
CA SER A 189 17.79 11.89 3.84
C SER A 189 18.75 13.06 4.01
N ILE A 190 18.30 14.30 3.73
CA ILE A 190 19.09 15.52 3.95
C ILE A 190 19.37 15.70 5.45
N GLY A 191 18.36 15.53 6.31
CA GLY A 191 18.53 15.63 7.76
C GLY A 191 19.55 14.61 8.30
N ARG A 192 19.54 13.38 7.78
CA ARG A 192 20.46 12.29 8.15
C ARG A 192 21.93 12.61 7.84
N LEU A 193 22.24 13.48 6.87
CA LEU A 193 23.62 13.92 6.61
C LEU A 193 24.22 14.69 7.80
N PHE A 194 23.38 15.41 8.55
CA PHE A 194 23.81 16.28 9.65
C PHE A 194 23.46 15.72 11.04
N ALA A 195 22.44 14.86 11.13
CA ALA A 195 21.90 14.36 12.39
C ALA A 195 22.99 13.77 13.32
N GLY A 196 23.80 12.83 12.81
CA GLY A 196 24.87 12.23 13.60
C GLY A 196 25.84 13.26 14.16
N TYR A 197 26.25 14.26 13.37
CA TYR A 197 27.15 15.32 13.82
C TYR A 197 26.54 16.19 14.91
N ILE A 198 25.27 16.56 14.77
CA ILE A 198 24.54 17.35 15.75
C ILE A 198 24.44 16.56 17.07
N ALA A 199 24.14 15.27 16.99
CA ALA A 199 23.95 14.42 18.16
C ALA A 199 25.26 14.15 18.93
N GLU A 200 26.38 13.95 18.22
CA GLU A 200 27.71 13.86 18.84
C GLU A 200 28.09 15.17 19.56
N ARG A 201 27.66 16.34 19.06
CA ARG A 201 27.99 17.65 19.65
C ARG A 201 27.13 18.04 20.86
N PHE A 202 25.83 17.72 20.86
CA PHE A 202 24.85 18.24 21.83
C PHE A 202 24.30 17.19 22.82
N GLN A 203 24.76 15.94 22.75
CA GLN A 203 24.27 14.75 23.47
C GLN A 203 23.08 14.04 22.78
N TYR A 204 23.15 12.70 22.73
CA TYR A 204 22.15 11.88 22.04
C TYR A 204 20.73 12.02 22.62
N ARG A 205 20.59 12.03 23.95
CA ARG A 205 19.29 12.17 24.63
C ARG A 205 18.58 13.47 24.22
N VAL A 206 19.34 14.55 24.15
CA VAL A 206 18.83 15.89 23.85
C VAL A 206 18.34 15.95 22.41
N TYR A 207 19.15 15.42 21.47
CA TYR A 207 18.75 15.32 20.06
C TYR A 207 17.44 14.54 19.90
N VAL A 208 17.37 13.31 20.43
CA VAL A 208 16.19 12.44 20.30
C VAL A 208 14.94 13.12 20.89
N LEU A 209 15.05 13.72 22.08
CA LEU A 209 13.93 14.38 22.74
C LEU A 209 13.37 15.55 21.93
N TYR A 210 14.24 16.45 21.45
CA TYR A 210 13.79 17.61 20.67
C TYR A 210 13.25 17.23 19.30
N SER A 211 13.85 16.23 18.64
CA SER A 211 13.33 15.68 17.39
C SER A 211 11.93 15.08 17.57
N CYS A 212 11.72 14.28 18.62
CA CYS A 212 10.40 13.73 18.95
C CYS A 212 9.38 14.83 19.29
N LEU A 213 9.77 15.83 20.09
CA LEU A 213 8.90 16.95 20.42
C LEU A 213 8.49 17.73 19.17
N ALA A 214 9.44 18.04 18.28
CA ALA A 214 9.17 18.70 17.01
C ALA A 214 8.22 17.87 16.15
N ALA A 215 8.43 16.56 16.03
CA ALA A 215 7.55 15.67 15.28
C ALA A 215 6.13 15.65 15.86
N VAL A 216 5.97 15.52 17.18
CA VAL A 216 4.66 15.55 17.85
C VAL A 216 3.93 16.88 17.59
N VAL A 217 4.62 18.02 17.70
CA VAL A 217 4.04 19.33 17.42
C VAL A 217 3.59 19.43 15.96
N LEU A 218 4.42 19.02 15.01
CA LEU A 218 4.08 19.04 13.59
C LEU A 218 2.92 18.10 13.25
N LEU A 219 2.87 16.91 13.86
CA LEU A 219 1.75 15.97 13.72
C LEU A 219 0.45 16.51 14.30
N MET A 220 0.50 17.28 15.39
CA MET A 220 -0.68 17.97 15.91
C MET A 220 -1.15 19.09 14.98
N ILE A 221 -0.25 19.78 14.27
CA ILE A 221 -0.60 20.87 13.36
C ILE A 221 -1.14 20.36 12.02
N PHE A 222 -0.62 19.24 11.52
CA PHE A 222 -0.94 18.71 10.18
C PHE A 222 -2.45 18.53 9.90
N PRO A 223 -3.26 17.97 10.82
CA PRO A 223 -4.72 17.84 10.64
C PRO A 223 -5.48 19.16 10.53
N PHE A 224 -4.92 20.29 10.96
CA PHE A 224 -5.57 21.60 10.84
C PHE A 224 -5.20 22.35 9.56
N THR A 225 -4.29 21.80 8.75
CA THR A 225 -3.80 22.45 7.54
C THR A 225 -4.70 22.13 6.34
N ASN A 226 -5.22 23.16 5.67
CA ASN A 226 -6.12 23.01 4.51
C ASN A 226 -5.50 23.45 3.18
N GLN A 227 -4.27 23.97 3.19
CA GLN A 227 -3.56 24.42 2.00
C GLN A 227 -2.47 23.43 1.62
N ILE A 228 -2.41 23.07 0.32
CA ILE A 228 -1.47 22.10 -0.23
C ILE A 228 -0.01 22.47 0.10
N TRP A 229 0.40 23.69 -0.20
CA TRP A 229 1.79 24.13 0.01
C TRP A 229 2.20 24.11 1.49
N SER A 230 1.30 24.48 2.39
CA SER A 230 1.52 24.39 3.84
C SER A 230 1.64 22.94 4.31
N ALA A 231 0.85 22.03 3.74
CA ALA A 231 0.93 20.61 4.05
C ALA A 231 2.29 20.04 3.64
N PHE A 232 2.76 20.33 2.42
CA PHE A 232 4.09 19.94 1.96
C PHE A 232 5.22 20.52 2.81
N LEU A 233 5.08 21.77 3.28
CA LEU A 233 6.03 22.36 4.22
C LEU A 233 6.09 21.57 5.53
N ILE A 234 4.93 21.24 6.12
CA ILE A 234 4.88 20.43 7.36
C ILE A 234 5.49 19.04 7.12
N ILE A 235 5.24 18.43 5.97
CA ILE A 235 5.78 17.12 5.59
C ILE A 235 7.31 17.17 5.49
N LEU A 236 7.87 18.21 4.87
CA LEU A 236 9.32 18.42 4.81
C LEU A 236 9.91 18.60 6.22
N LEU A 237 9.25 19.38 7.08
CA LEU A 237 9.67 19.57 8.46
C LEU A 237 9.57 18.27 9.28
N LEU A 238 8.55 17.45 9.05
CA LEU A 238 8.41 16.13 9.66
C LEU A 238 9.54 15.19 9.25
N GLY A 239 9.88 15.16 7.96
CA GLY A 239 11.01 14.39 7.45
C GLY A 239 12.33 14.81 8.12
N LEU A 240 12.59 16.12 8.24
CA LEU A 240 13.77 16.64 8.94
C LEU A 240 13.76 16.30 10.44
N ALA A 241 12.63 16.46 11.12
CA ALA A 241 12.50 16.19 12.55
C ALA A 241 12.74 14.71 12.87
N LEU A 242 12.21 13.81 12.06
CA LEU A 242 12.33 12.36 12.23
C LEU A 242 13.65 11.77 11.68
N SER A 243 14.46 12.58 11.00
CA SER A 243 15.62 12.13 10.19
C SER A 243 16.60 11.21 10.88
N GLY A 244 17.16 11.62 12.02
CA GLY A 244 18.17 10.85 12.74
C GLY A 244 17.65 10.09 13.95
N VAL A 245 16.34 10.10 14.20
CA VAL A 245 15.77 9.56 15.44
C VAL A 245 16.06 8.07 15.55
N PHE A 246 15.84 7.29 14.49
CA PHE A 246 16.14 5.86 14.43
C PHE A 246 17.61 5.55 14.79
N SER A 247 18.54 6.06 13.99
CA SER A 247 19.97 5.74 14.09
C SER A 247 20.59 6.22 15.39
N ILE A 248 20.24 7.43 15.84
CA ILE A 248 20.79 8.01 17.07
C ILE A 248 20.17 7.35 18.30
N ALA A 249 18.88 7.03 18.30
CA ALA A 249 18.26 6.30 19.40
C ALA A 249 18.85 4.88 19.53
N LEU A 250 19.18 4.24 18.40
CA LEU A 250 19.77 2.89 18.39
C LEU A 250 21.17 2.90 19.01
N VAL A 251 22.00 3.87 18.63
CA VAL A 251 23.34 4.08 19.22
C VAL A 251 23.21 4.47 20.70
N PHE A 252 22.27 5.34 21.03
CA PHE A 252 22.02 5.77 22.41
C PHE A 252 21.61 4.61 23.31
N ALA A 253 20.67 3.77 22.87
CA ALA A 253 20.22 2.60 23.61
C ALA A 253 21.37 1.61 23.86
N SER A 254 22.19 1.37 22.84
CA SER A 254 23.36 0.48 22.94
C SER A 254 24.39 0.98 23.96
N LYS A 255 24.62 2.30 24.01
CA LYS A 255 25.50 2.92 25.00
C LYS A 255 24.92 2.90 26.43
N MET A 256 23.59 2.91 26.57
CA MET A 256 22.92 2.84 27.87
C MET A 256 22.82 1.42 28.45
N LEU A 257 22.97 0.39 27.62
CA LEU A 257 22.88 -1.03 27.98
C LEU A 257 24.20 -1.77 27.67
N PRO A 258 25.30 -1.41 28.36
CA PRO A 258 26.60 -2.00 28.10
C PRO A 258 26.63 -3.50 28.41
N GLY A 259 27.40 -4.26 27.62
CA GLY A 259 27.50 -5.73 27.67
C GLY A 259 26.40 -6.46 26.91
N THR A 260 25.55 -5.73 26.19
CA THR A 260 24.42 -6.27 25.40
C THR A 260 24.37 -5.68 23.98
N GLU A 261 25.50 -5.15 23.51
CA GLU A 261 25.62 -4.37 22.29
C GLU A 261 25.26 -5.17 21.02
N GLU A 262 25.26 -6.51 21.11
CA GLU A 262 24.89 -7.40 19.99
C GLU A 262 23.39 -7.71 19.96
N SER A 263 22.77 -7.89 21.13
CA SER A 263 21.35 -8.26 21.23
C SER A 263 20.44 -7.04 21.23
N THR A 264 20.85 -5.94 21.85
CA THR A 264 20.01 -4.74 22.00
C THR A 264 19.62 -4.15 20.65
N PRO A 265 20.54 -3.84 19.71
CA PRO A 265 20.15 -3.30 18.41
C PRO A 265 19.18 -4.21 17.66
N SER A 266 19.44 -5.52 17.66
CA SER A 266 18.60 -6.52 17.00
C SER A 266 17.17 -6.55 17.57
N ILE A 267 17.02 -6.51 18.90
CA ILE A 267 15.71 -6.47 19.57
C ILE A 267 14.96 -5.18 19.22
N LEU A 268 15.67 -4.04 19.20
CA LEU A 268 15.06 -2.75 18.91
C LEU A 268 14.61 -2.62 17.46
N ILE A 269 15.42 -3.06 16.50
CA ILE A 269 15.07 -3.12 15.07
C ILE A 269 13.86 -4.04 14.87
N ALA A 270 13.86 -5.22 15.49
CA ALA A 270 12.71 -6.14 15.44
C ALA A 270 11.44 -5.50 16.01
N SER A 271 11.53 -4.80 17.15
CA SER A 271 10.38 -4.09 17.74
C SER A 271 9.86 -2.96 16.84
N GLY A 272 10.76 -2.25 16.16
CA GLY A 272 10.43 -1.25 15.16
C GLY A 272 9.69 -1.84 13.98
N GLY A 273 10.18 -2.96 13.44
CA GLY A 273 9.50 -3.69 12.36
C GLY A 273 8.08 -4.15 12.74
N VAL A 274 7.89 -4.66 13.97
CA VAL A 274 6.55 -5.01 14.49
C VAL A 274 5.66 -3.77 14.60
N GLY A 275 6.19 -2.65 15.07
CA GLY A 275 5.48 -1.36 15.08
C GLY A 275 5.08 -0.90 13.69
N GLY A 276 6.00 -0.98 12.72
CA GLY A 276 5.79 -0.67 11.31
C GLY A 276 4.76 -1.57 10.61
N ALA A 277 4.49 -2.77 11.14
CA ALA A 277 3.43 -3.65 10.65
C ALA A 277 2.08 -3.36 11.30
N ILE A 278 2.05 -3.09 12.62
CA ILE A 278 0.80 -2.98 13.40
C ILE A 278 0.20 -1.57 13.33
N LEU A 279 0.99 -0.52 13.53
CA LEU A 279 0.46 0.85 13.63
C LEU A 279 -0.17 1.38 12.33
N PRO A 280 0.35 1.05 11.13
CA PRO A 280 -0.35 1.39 9.90
C PRO A 280 -1.73 0.73 9.78
N LEU A 281 -1.89 -0.52 10.24
CA LEU A 281 -3.20 -1.18 10.24
C LEU A 281 -4.18 -0.45 11.17
N VAL A 282 -3.72 -0.06 12.36
CA VAL A 282 -4.54 0.71 13.31
C VAL A 282 -4.87 2.10 12.74
N THR A 283 -3.92 2.73 12.05
CA THR A 283 -4.12 4.04 11.41
C THR A 283 -5.13 3.94 10.27
N GLY A 284 -5.01 2.93 9.40
CA GLY A 284 -5.98 2.67 8.34
C GLY A 284 -7.38 2.43 8.88
N TRP A 285 -7.51 1.51 9.85
CA TRP A 285 -8.78 1.26 10.54
C TRP A 285 -9.37 2.55 11.15
N SER A 286 -8.52 3.37 11.79
CA SER A 286 -8.93 4.66 12.33
C SER A 286 -9.39 5.63 11.25
N LEU A 287 -8.75 5.68 10.08
CA LEU A 287 -9.16 6.55 8.98
C LEU A 287 -10.51 6.11 8.39
N ASP A 288 -10.79 4.81 8.38
CA ASP A 288 -12.06 4.26 7.88
C ASP A 288 -13.23 4.47 8.86
N HIS A 289 -12.98 4.44 10.18
CA HIS A 289 -14.04 4.42 11.21
C HIS A 289 -14.15 5.70 12.04
N LEU A 290 -13.04 6.41 12.25
CA LEU A 290 -13.03 7.67 12.99
C LEU A 290 -13.05 8.80 11.98
N GLU A 291 -14.24 9.27 11.62
CA GLU A 291 -14.45 10.37 10.68
C GLU A 291 -13.57 11.59 11.04
N VAL A 292 -12.49 11.81 10.28
CA VAL A 292 -11.60 12.95 10.48
C VAL A 292 -12.32 14.22 9.98
N ASN A 293 -12.98 14.90 10.92
CA ASN A 293 -13.63 16.23 10.85
C ASN A 293 -15.13 16.27 10.52
N HIS A 294 -15.94 16.24 11.57
CA HIS A 294 -17.38 16.60 11.57
C HIS A 294 -17.72 18.02 11.05
N HIS A 295 -16.72 18.89 10.81
CA HIS A 295 -16.97 20.22 10.23
C HIS A 295 -16.91 20.27 8.71
N PHE A 296 -16.16 19.37 8.06
CA PHE A 296 -16.03 19.38 6.60
C PHE A 296 -17.18 18.62 5.94
N LEU A 297 -17.61 17.50 6.54
CA LEU A 297 -18.73 16.70 6.04
C LEU A 297 -20.08 17.40 6.17
N ARG A 298 -20.30 18.34 7.10
CA ARG A 298 -21.58 19.05 7.20
C ARG A 298 -21.73 20.16 6.15
N TYR A 299 -20.63 20.83 5.81
CA TYR A 299 -20.63 21.83 4.73
C TYR A 299 -20.57 21.16 3.36
N ARG A 300 -19.87 20.03 3.24
CA ARG A 300 -19.88 19.16 2.06
C ARG A 300 -21.22 18.43 1.90
N ARG A 301 -21.93 18.01 2.94
CA ARG A 301 -23.30 17.47 2.81
C ARG A 301 -24.33 18.52 2.32
N ILE A 302 -24.00 19.81 2.43
CA ILE A 302 -24.85 20.93 1.95
C ILE A 302 -24.40 21.46 0.58
N LEU A 303 -23.10 21.42 0.24
CA LEU A 303 -22.56 21.87 -1.06
C LEU A 303 -22.26 20.73 -2.06
N ASP A 304 -21.97 19.53 -1.55
CA ASP A 304 -21.86 18.24 -2.25
C ASP A 304 -23.22 17.51 -2.20
N MET A 305 -24.29 18.29 -2.37
CA MET A 305 -25.42 17.83 -3.16
C MET A 305 -25.04 17.68 -4.66
N SER A 306 -23.80 17.28 -4.98
CA SER A 306 -23.66 16.32 -6.07
C SER A 306 -24.20 15.01 -5.52
N PHE A 307 -25.53 14.89 -5.55
CA PHE A 307 -26.10 13.57 -5.63
C PHE A 307 -25.32 12.88 -6.75
N GLN A 308 -24.51 11.86 -6.45
CA GLN A 308 -24.09 10.91 -7.48
C GLN A 308 -25.37 10.20 -7.92
N LYS A 309 -26.13 10.90 -8.75
CA LYS A 309 -27.29 10.39 -9.45
C LYS A 309 -26.71 9.50 -10.53
N ARG A 310 -26.71 8.20 -10.25
CA ARG A 310 -26.55 7.18 -11.28
C ARG A 310 -27.94 6.74 -11.73
N ILE A 311 -28.01 6.17 -12.92
CA ILE A 311 -29.21 5.42 -13.33
C ILE A 311 -29.17 4.13 -12.51
N ASP A 312 -30.14 3.94 -11.64
CA ASP A 312 -30.23 2.74 -10.80
C ASP A 312 -30.74 1.57 -11.64
N HIS A 313 -31.88 1.77 -12.30
CA HIS A 313 -32.44 0.85 -13.27
C HIS A 313 -33.24 1.59 -14.36
N VAL A 314 -33.42 0.95 -15.51
CA VAL A 314 -34.35 1.37 -16.56
C VAL A 314 -35.49 0.34 -16.63
N GLY A 315 -36.71 0.77 -16.29
CA GLY A 315 -37.91 -0.06 -16.35
C GLY A 315 -38.49 -0.13 -17.76
N ILE A 316 -38.64 -1.34 -18.30
CA ILE A 316 -39.24 -1.62 -19.61
C ILE A 316 -40.49 -2.48 -19.39
N ALA A 317 -41.65 -1.93 -19.74
CA ALA A 317 -42.90 -2.68 -19.70
C ALA A 317 -42.98 -3.63 -20.91
N VAL A 318 -43.25 -4.91 -20.66
CA VAL A 318 -43.21 -5.98 -21.67
C VAL A 318 -44.51 -6.77 -21.70
N ARG A 319 -44.87 -7.31 -22.87
CA ARG A 319 -46.02 -8.21 -23.04
C ARG A 319 -45.71 -9.65 -22.67
N ASP A 320 -44.53 -10.13 -23.04
CA ASP A 320 -44.08 -11.50 -22.80
C ASP A 320 -42.65 -11.52 -22.24
N LEU A 321 -42.56 -11.81 -20.95
CA LEU A 321 -41.31 -11.75 -20.18
C LEU A 321 -40.30 -12.78 -20.70
N GLU A 322 -40.74 -13.96 -21.13
CA GLU A 322 -39.82 -15.01 -21.61
C GLU A 322 -39.18 -14.65 -22.94
N THR A 323 -39.95 -14.10 -23.87
CA THR A 323 -39.45 -13.68 -25.18
C THR A 323 -38.49 -12.51 -25.03
N THR A 324 -38.83 -11.54 -24.18
CA THR A 324 -37.95 -10.41 -23.93
C THR A 324 -36.69 -10.82 -23.17
N LEU A 325 -36.77 -11.74 -22.21
CA LEU A 325 -35.58 -12.26 -21.53
C LEU A 325 -34.62 -12.97 -22.48
N ARG A 326 -35.10 -13.79 -23.41
CA ARG A 326 -34.24 -14.40 -24.43
C ARG A 326 -33.54 -13.34 -25.27
N PHE A 327 -34.26 -12.32 -25.72
CA PHE A 327 -33.65 -11.23 -26.50
C PHE A 327 -32.54 -10.52 -25.71
N TYR A 328 -32.81 -10.11 -24.47
CA TYR A 328 -31.84 -9.36 -23.68
C TYR A 328 -30.65 -10.20 -23.21
N THR A 329 -30.81 -11.50 -23.03
CA THR A 329 -29.74 -12.40 -22.60
C THR A 329 -28.91 -12.93 -23.78
N GLU A 330 -29.56 -13.33 -24.88
CA GLU A 330 -28.90 -14.01 -26.01
C GLU A 330 -28.40 -13.01 -27.07
N ILE A 331 -29.13 -11.91 -27.29
CA ILE A 331 -28.79 -10.91 -28.32
C ILE A 331 -28.04 -9.75 -27.69
N VAL A 332 -28.57 -9.15 -26.63
CA VAL A 332 -27.91 -7.99 -25.97
C VAL A 332 -26.76 -8.42 -25.06
N GLY A 333 -26.80 -9.64 -24.51
CA GLY A 333 -25.72 -10.22 -23.70
C GLY A 333 -25.81 -9.92 -22.20
N LEU A 334 -26.99 -9.57 -21.68
CA LEU A 334 -27.21 -9.36 -20.26
C LEU A 334 -27.36 -10.69 -19.50
N GLU A 335 -27.08 -10.65 -18.20
CA GLU A 335 -27.32 -11.76 -17.28
C GLU A 335 -28.61 -11.53 -16.49
N LEU A 336 -29.46 -12.56 -16.40
CA LEU A 336 -30.63 -12.54 -15.51
C LEU A 336 -30.17 -12.69 -14.06
N LYS A 337 -30.41 -11.65 -13.24
CA LYS A 337 -30.04 -11.64 -11.82
C LYS A 337 -31.11 -12.26 -10.93
N ASP A 338 -32.34 -11.80 -11.07
CA ASP A 338 -33.45 -12.24 -10.22
C ASP A 338 -34.81 -12.14 -10.94
N ARG A 339 -35.78 -12.90 -10.43
CA ARG A 339 -37.19 -12.88 -10.85
C ARG A 339 -38.09 -12.80 -9.63
N VAL A 340 -38.97 -11.81 -9.61
CA VAL A 340 -39.84 -11.56 -8.46
C VAL A 340 -41.28 -11.30 -8.93
N THR A 341 -42.24 -11.93 -8.26
CA THR A 341 -43.65 -11.57 -8.38
C THR A 341 -43.93 -10.39 -7.46
N HIS A 342 -44.43 -9.29 -8.01
CA HIS A 342 -44.77 -8.10 -7.24
C HIS A 342 -45.83 -8.40 -6.18
N THR A 343 -45.92 -7.56 -5.14
CA THR A 343 -46.80 -7.74 -3.98
C THR A 343 -48.30 -7.84 -4.32
N ASN A 344 -48.71 -7.38 -5.50
CA ASN A 344 -50.08 -7.48 -6.00
C ASN A 344 -50.42 -8.84 -6.67
N GLY A 345 -49.45 -9.73 -6.83
CA GLY A 345 -49.62 -11.07 -7.41
C GLY A 345 -49.85 -11.10 -8.93
N VAL A 346 -49.87 -9.94 -9.59
CA VAL A 346 -50.17 -9.81 -11.03
C VAL A 346 -48.94 -9.41 -11.83
N ILE A 347 -48.13 -8.49 -11.30
CA ILE A 347 -46.95 -7.99 -12.00
C ILE A 347 -45.77 -8.95 -11.79
N GLN A 348 -45.09 -9.30 -12.89
CA GLN A 348 -43.86 -10.08 -12.88
C GLN A 348 -42.68 -9.17 -13.22
N LEU A 349 -41.63 -9.25 -12.42
CA LEU A 349 -40.40 -8.46 -12.54
C LEU A 349 -39.22 -9.38 -12.86
N ALA A 350 -38.35 -8.94 -13.76
CA ALA A 350 -37.04 -9.55 -13.95
C ALA A 350 -35.96 -8.47 -14.00
N PHE A 351 -34.84 -8.72 -13.33
CA PHE A 351 -33.72 -7.78 -13.24
C PHE A 351 -32.54 -8.32 -14.03
N LEU A 352 -31.96 -7.50 -14.91
CA LEU A 352 -30.81 -7.86 -15.73
C LEU A 352 -29.66 -6.87 -15.57
N GLY A 353 -28.43 -7.35 -15.71
CA GLY A 353 -27.22 -6.52 -15.67
C GLY A 353 -26.01 -7.16 -16.36
N PHE A 354 -24.87 -6.46 -16.37
CA PHE A 354 -23.62 -6.96 -16.93
C PHE A 354 -22.64 -7.41 -15.83
N ASN A 355 -21.89 -8.49 -16.07
CA ASN A 355 -20.73 -8.91 -15.28
C ASN A 355 -20.98 -9.06 -13.77
N GLY A 356 -22.20 -9.40 -13.34
CA GLY A 356 -22.58 -9.44 -11.93
C GLY A 356 -22.42 -8.12 -11.15
N SER A 357 -22.36 -6.95 -11.83
CA SER A 357 -22.21 -5.64 -11.19
C SER A 357 -23.57 -5.03 -10.81
N ASP A 358 -23.64 -4.30 -9.69
CA ASP A 358 -24.84 -3.59 -9.23
C ASP A 358 -24.90 -2.12 -9.69
N GLU A 359 -24.21 -1.78 -10.79
CA GLU A 359 -24.03 -0.38 -11.19
C GLU A 359 -25.24 0.24 -11.92
N THR A 360 -25.88 -0.50 -12.84
CA THR A 360 -27.09 -0.09 -13.58
C THR A 360 -27.82 -1.32 -14.11
N GLU A 361 -29.13 -1.41 -13.89
CA GLU A 361 -29.94 -2.60 -14.22
C GLU A 361 -31.03 -2.31 -15.25
N ILE A 362 -31.45 -3.35 -16.00
CA ILE A 362 -32.71 -3.31 -16.77
C ILE A 362 -33.76 -4.08 -15.98
N GLU A 363 -34.87 -3.42 -15.67
CA GLU A 363 -36.03 -4.02 -15.01
C GLU A 363 -37.12 -4.28 -16.05
N LEU A 364 -37.45 -5.55 -16.29
CA LEU A 364 -38.54 -5.95 -17.17
C LEU A 364 -39.83 -6.14 -16.38
N ILE A 365 -40.92 -5.47 -16.80
CA ILE A 365 -42.18 -5.41 -16.06
C ILE A 365 -43.31 -5.97 -16.93
N GLN A 366 -43.80 -7.17 -16.63
CA GLN A 366 -44.98 -7.74 -17.28
C GLN A 366 -46.23 -7.54 -16.42
N GLY A 367 -47.38 -7.23 -17.05
CA GLY A 367 -48.69 -7.23 -16.40
C GLY A 367 -49.21 -5.85 -15.94
N TYR A 368 -48.61 -4.76 -16.44
CA TYR A 368 -49.04 -3.39 -16.13
C TYR A 368 -50.24 -2.91 -16.97
N SER A 369 -50.29 -3.29 -18.26
CA SER A 369 -51.37 -2.97 -19.21
C SER A 369 -51.29 -3.89 -20.43
N ASP A 370 -52.45 -4.27 -21.00
CA ASP A 370 -52.53 -5.04 -22.26
C ASP A 370 -52.26 -4.18 -23.51
N LYS A 371 -52.08 -2.86 -23.33
CA LYS A 371 -51.79 -1.90 -24.40
C LYS A 371 -50.53 -1.11 -24.04
N LEU A 372 -49.42 -1.46 -24.69
CA LEU A 372 -48.20 -0.64 -24.70
C LEU A 372 -48.27 0.35 -25.87
N PRO A 373 -47.87 1.62 -25.70
CA PRO A 373 -47.74 2.56 -26.81
C PRO A 373 -46.69 2.06 -27.82
N SER A 374 -46.85 2.38 -29.11
CA SER A 374 -45.95 1.94 -30.20
C SER A 374 -44.51 2.45 -30.06
N GLU A 375 -44.35 3.54 -29.32
CA GLU A 375 -43.07 4.05 -28.86
C GLU A 375 -43.18 4.05 -27.32
N GLY A 376 -42.36 3.24 -26.65
CA GLY A 376 -42.17 3.40 -25.21
C GLY A 376 -41.72 4.83 -24.92
N THR A 377 -42.11 5.40 -23.79
CA THR A 377 -41.86 6.81 -23.42
C THR A 377 -40.36 7.21 -23.34
N VAL A 378 -39.45 6.31 -23.72
CA VAL A 378 -37.99 6.45 -23.79
C VAL A 378 -37.54 6.26 -25.25
N HIS A 379 -36.90 7.27 -25.83
CA HIS A 379 -36.48 7.28 -27.24
C HIS A 379 -35.40 6.21 -27.55
N HIS A 380 -34.40 6.04 -26.67
CA HIS A 380 -33.46 4.90 -26.63
C HIS A 380 -32.70 4.88 -25.29
N PHE A 381 -32.01 3.78 -24.98
CA PHE A 381 -30.94 3.72 -23.98
C PHE A 381 -29.67 3.15 -24.60
N ALA A 382 -28.51 3.59 -24.09
CA ALA A 382 -27.21 3.30 -24.68
C ALA A 382 -26.36 2.37 -23.83
N ILE A 383 -25.76 1.39 -24.50
CA ILE A 383 -24.84 0.41 -23.94
C ILE A 383 -23.44 0.70 -24.49
N HIS A 384 -22.48 0.87 -23.59
CA HIS A 384 -21.09 1.06 -24.00
C HIS A 384 -20.45 -0.27 -24.37
N VAL A 385 -19.71 -0.30 -25.49
CA VAL A 385 -18.92 -1.45 -25.93
C VAL A 385 -17.48 -1.06 -26.25
N ASP A 386 -16.56 -1.98 -25.98
CA ASP A 386 -15.12 -1.78 -26.24
C ASP A 386 -14.77 -1.89 -27.73
N ASP A 387 -15.46 -2.78 -28.47
CA ASP A 387 -15.27 -3.01 -29.91
C ASP A 387 -16.63 -3.07 -30.63
N LEU A 388 -17.03 -1.93 -31.19
CA LEU A 388 -18.32 -1.79 -31.87
C LEU A 388 -18.41 -2.60 -33.18
N GLU A 389 -17.30 -2.83 -33.88
CA GLU A 389 -17.29 -3.61 -35.13
C GLU A 389 -17.54 -5.09 -34.86
N SER A 390 -16.89 -5.63 -33.82
CA SER A 390 -17.12 -7.02 -33.40
C SER A 390 -18.59 -7.23 -33.01
N GLU A 391 -19.16 -6.32 -32.21
CA GLU A 391 -20.55 -6.42 -31.76
C GLU A 391 -21.56 -6.25 -32.89
N TYR A 392 -21.32 -5.32 -33.80
CA TYR A 392 -22.17 -5.14 -34.97
C TYR A 392 -22.19 -6.39 -35.87
N ASN A 393 -21.04 -7.03 -36.09
CA ASN A 393 -20.96 -8.28 -36.86
C ASN A 393 -21.64 -9.45 -36.12
N ARG A 394 -21.49 -9.54 -34.79
CA ARG A 394 -22.18 -10.55 -33.98
C ARG A 394 -23.70 -10.41 -34.10
N ILE A 395 -24.24 -9.19 -33.99
CA ILE A 395 -25.69 -8.95 -34.04
C ILE A 395 -26.26 -9.18 -35.44
N LYS A 396 -25.48 -8.96 -36.51
CA LYS A 396 -25.88 -9.32 -37.88
C LYS A 396 -26.15 -10.81 -38.10
N GLU A 397 -25.59 -11.68 -37.27
CA GLU A 397 -25.83 -13.12 -37.31
C GLU A 397 -27.10 -13.53 -36.57
N THR A 398 -27.79 -12.58 -35.92
CA THR A 398 -29.05 -12.79 -35.18
C THR A 398 -30.28 -12.31 -35.95
N GLU A 399 -31.47 -12.55 -35.40
CA GLU A 399 -32.74 -12.07 -35.98
C GLU A 399 -33.08 -10.61 -35.62
N ALA A 400 -32.14 -9.87 -35.00
CA ALA A 400 -32.35 -8.49 -34.59
C ALA A 400 -32.52 -7.54 -35.80
N GLU A 401 -33.50 -6.64 -35.72
CA GLU A 401 -33.79 -5.66 -36.76
C GLU A 401 -32.99 -4.38 -36.52
N PHE A 402 -32.13 -4.01 -37.48
CA PHE A 402 -31.34 -2.77 -37.43
C PHE A 402 -32.18 -1.56 -37.85
N ILE A 403 -32.00 -0.44 -37.17
CA ILE A 403 -32.66 0.85 -37.51
C ILE A 403 -31.86 1.56 -38.60
N ASP A 404 -30.60 1.87 -38.29
CA ASP A 404 -29.63 2.39 -39.23
C ASP A 404 -28.74 1.20 -39.64
N GLY A 405 -28.83 0.77 -40.90
CA GLY A 405 -28.16 -0.42 -41.41
C GLY A 405 -26.63 -0.35 -41.44
N GLU A 406 -26.01 0.68 -40.85
CA GLU A 406 -24.58 0.97 -40.85
C GLU A 406 -24.13 1.62 -39.53
N ILE A 407 -22.84 1.50 -39.18
CA ILE A 407 -22.26 2.17 -38.02
C ILE A 407 -22.05 3.65 -38.33
N ILE A 408 -22.57 4.53 -37.48
CA ILE A 408 -22.45 5.98 -37.61
C ILE A 408 -21.24 6.46 -36.78
N THR A 409 -20.41 7.33 -37.35
CA THR A 409 -19.25 7.94 -36.66
C THR A 409 -19.46 9.44 -36.49
N LEU A 410 -19.41 9.91 -35.25
CA LEU A 410 -19.56 11.31 -34.87
C LEU A 410 -18.25 12.11 -35.04
N PRO A 411 -18.32 13.45 -35.18
CA PRO A 411 -17.13 14.30 -35.39
C PRO A 411 -16.07 14.23 -34.28
N ASN A 412 -16.45 13.79 -33.07
CA ASN A 412 -15.55 13.61 -31.92
C ASN A 412 -14.89 12.22 -31.88
N GLY A 413 -15.13 11.37 -32.88
CA GLY A 413 -14.60 10.01 -32.97
C GLY A 413 -15.50 8.93 -32.35
N TYR A 414 -16.58 9.31 -31.66
CA TYR A 414 -17.51 8.36 -31.07
C TYR A 414 -18.32 7.64 -32.16
N ARG A 415 -18.70 6.39 -31.91
CA ARG A 415 -19.35 5.54 -32.91
C ARG A 415 -20.57 4.86 -32.30
N TYR A 416 -21.64 4.67 -33.07
CA TYR A 416 -22.82 3.95 -32.61
C TYR A 416 -23.61 3.26 -33.74
N PHE A 417 -24.50 2.34 -33.36
CA PHE A 417 -25.60 1.85 -34.20
C PHE A 417 -26.82 1.53 -33.33
N PHE A 418 -27.99 1.40 -33.96
CA PHE A 418 -29.27 1.12 -33.29
C PHE A 418 -29.93 -0.17 -33.78
N ILE A 419 -30.57 -0.89 -32.86
CA ILE A 419 -31.48 -2.01 -33.16
C ILE A 419 -32.85 -1.82 -32.49
N TYR A 420 -33.86 -2.49 -33.01
CA TYR A 420 -35.16 -2.62 -32.34
C TYR A 420 -35.14 -3.75 -31.30
N GLY A 421 -35.64 -3.43 -30.10
CA GLY A 421 -36.03 -4.42 -29.10
C GLY A 421 -37.42 -5.02 -29.37
N PRO A 422 -37.83 -6.05 -28.59
CA PRO A 422 -39.08 -6.78 -28.79
C PRO A 422 -40.36 -5.92 -28.69
N GLU A 423 -40.31 -4.81 -27.97
CA GLU A 423 -41.42 -3.87 -27.83
C GLU A 423 -41.24 -2.63 -28.71
N LYS A 424 -40.36 -2.71 -29.72
CA LYS A 424 -40.00 -1.64 -30.67
C LYS A 424 -39.29 -0.44 -30.03
N GLU A 425 -38.74 -0.62 -28.83
CA GLU A 425 -37.78 0.30 -28.25
C GLU A 425 -36.46 0.31 -29.06
N TRP A 426 -35.75 1.44 -29.06
CA TRP A 426 -34.46 1.54 -29.72
C TRP A 426 -33.34 1.27 -28.71
N ILE A 427 -32.39 0.43 -29.09
CA ILE A 427 -31.23 0.08 -28.26
C ILE A 427 -29.97 0.56 -28.97
N GLU A 428 -29.22 1.46 -28.33
CA GLU A 428 -27.99 2.02 -28.87
C GLU A 428 -26.77 1.24 -28.38
N PHE A 429 -25.91 0.80 -29.29
CA PHE A 429 -24.57 0.31 -28.96
C PHE A 429 -23.57 1.40 -29.30
N PHE A 430 -22.72 1.78 -28.34
CA PHE A 430 -21.95 3.02 -28.41
C PHE A 430 -20.49 2.83 -27.97
N GLN A 431 -19.55 3.36 -28.73
CA GLN A 431 -18.11 3.35 -28.45
C GLN A 431 -17.56 4.79 -28.39
N ARG A 432 -16.76 5.08 -27.36
CA ARG A 432 -16.08 6.37 -27.15
C ARG A 432 -14.72 6.45 -27.81
#